data_AF-A0A2Z6RZ21-F1
#
_entry.id   AF-A0A2Z6RZ21-F1
#
_cell.length_a   1.000
_cell.length_b   1.000
_cell.length_c   1.000
_cell.angle_alpha   90.00
_cell.angle_beta   90.00
_cell.angle_gamma   90.00
#
_symmetry.space_group_name_H-M   'P 1'
#
loop_
_entity.id
_entity.type
_entity.pdbx_description
1 polymer ?
#
loop_
_entity_poly.entity_id
_entity_poly.type
_entity_poly.pdbx_seq_one_letter_code
_entity_poly.pdbx_strand_id
1 'polypeptide(L)'
;MTTSFFSKTLLDTGTNEVINPDTYFQNNSPPSTLPEDENKVKEFVNKHDKDGRRIVLVTSGGTTVPLENNTVRFLDNFSAGTRGATSAEYPFNSSL
;
A
#
# COMPACT_ATOMS: atom_id res chain seq x y z
N MET A 1 2.81 -17.71 -21.56
CA MET A 1 1.47 -17.85 -20.94
C MET A 1 1.53 -17.23 -19.55
N THR A 2 1.30 -15.93 -19.45
CA THR A 2 1.17 -15.23 -18.16
C THR A 2 -0.29 -15.31 -17.74
N THR A 3 -0.61 -16.27 -16.89
CA THR A 3 -1.93 -16.37 -16.26
C THR A 3 -2.12 -15.16 -15.35
N SER A 4 -2.96 -14.21 -15.80
CA SER A 4 -3.43 -13.10 -14.99
C SER A 4 -4.18 -13.66 -13.78
N PHE A 5 -3.56 -13.57 -12.60
CA PHE A 5 -4.10 -14.01 -11.31
C PHE A 5 -5.03 -12.97 -10.66
N PHE A 6 -5.41 -11.90 -11.37
CA PHE A 6 -6.39 -10.94 -10.87
C PHE A 6 -7.80 -11.52 -11.08
N SER A 7 -8.19 -12.37 -10.14
CA SER A 7 -9.56 -12.87 -10.01
C SER A 7 -10.54 -11.70 -9.96
N LYS A 8 -11.63 -11.83 -10.71
CA LYS A 8 -12.77 -10.93 -10.92
C LYS A 8 -13.51 -10.49 -9.64
N THR A 9 -12.97 -10.80 -8.46
CA THR A 9 -13.57 -10.62 -7.13
C THR A 9 -12.95 -9.49 -6.32
N LEU A 10 -11.74 -9.01 -6.66
CA LEU A 10 -11.01 -8.04 -5.81
C LEU A 10 -11.46 -6.58 -5.98
N LEU A 11 -12.31 -6.30 -6.97
CA LEU A 11 -12.71 -4.94 -7.37
C LEU A 11 -14.21 -4.86 -7.72
N ASP A 12 -15.02 -5.64 -7.01
CA ASP A 12 -16.48 -5.64 -7.16
C ASP A 12 -17.08 -4.47 -6.36
N THR A 13 -17.61 -3.48 -7.05
CA THR A 13 -18.29 -2.31 -6.43
C THR A 13 -19.80 -2.51 -6.29
N GLY A 14 -20.31 -3.72 -6.56
CA GLY A 14 -21.74 -3.99 -6.71
C GLY A 14 -22.31 -3.44 -8.03
N THR A 15 -21.46 -2.83 -8.87
CA THR A 15 -21.73 -2.53 -10.28
C THR A 15 -20.99 -3.57 -11.12
N ASN A 16 -21.55 -4.02 -12.26
CA ASN A 16 -20.94 -5.03 -13.14
C ASN A 16 -19.63 -4.55 -13.82
N GLU A 17 -19.00 -3.49 -13.33
CA GLU A 17 -17.80 -2.88 -13.85
C GLU A 17 -16.57 -3.30 -13.04
N VAL A 18 -15.50 -3.65 -13.75
CA VAL A 18 -14.20 -3.95 -13.16
C VAL A 18 -13.47 -2.63 -12.92
N ILE A 19 -13.08 -2.34 -11.68
CA ILE A 19 -12.25 -1.15 -11.41
C ILE A 19 -10.90 -1.32 -12.13
N ASN A 20 -10.50 -0.32 -12.91
CA ASN A 20 -9.14 -0.23 -13.42
C ASN A 20 -8.32 0.71 -12.50
N PRO A 21 -7.27 0.23 -11.82
CA PRO A 21 -6.45 1.08 -10.96
C PRO A 21 -5.77 2.22 -11.72
N ASP A 22 -5.45 2.05 -13.00
CA ASP A 22 -4.84 3.09 -13.82
C ASP A 22 -5.75 4.32 -13.94
N THR A 23 -7.08 4.12 -13.95
CA THR A 23 -8.05 5.22 -13.94
C THR A 23 -7.93 6.08 -12.69
N TYR A 24 -7.64 5.47 -11.52
CA TYR A 24 -7.41 6.22 -10.30
C TYR A 24 -6.14 7.08 -10.41
N PHE A 25 -5.02 6.51 -10.86
CA PHE A 25 -3.75 7.23 -10.95
C PHE A 25 -3.70 8.29 -12.04
N GLN A 26 -4.50 8.16 -13.10
CA GLN A 26 -4.66 9.19 -14.12
C GLN A 26 -5.45 10.40 -13.62
N ASN A 27 -6.44 10.17 -12.76
CA ASN A 27 -7.36 11.21 -12.29
C ASN A 27 -6.93 11.87 -10.96
N ASN A 28 -5.99 11.26 -10.23
CA ASN A 28 -5.52 11.76 -8.95
C ASN A 28 -4.03 12.04 -9.02
N SER A 29 -3.65 13.31 -8.83
CA SER A 29 -2.26 13.71 -8.79
C SER A 29 -1.52 13.00 -7.66
N PRO A 30 -0.30 12.49 -7.90
CA PRO A 30 0.50 11.89 -6.85
C PRO A 30 0.89 12.93 -5.80
N PRO A 31 1.17 12.52 -4.55
CA PRO A 31 1.78 13.40 -3.56
C PRO A 31 3.12 13.95 -4.07
N SER A 32 3.42 15.20 -3.73
CA SER A 32 4.67 15.85 -4.16
C SER A 32 5.93 15.15 -3.61
N THR A 33 5.81 14.39 -2.53
CA THR A 33 6.92 13.64 -1.90
C THR A 33 7.21 12.31 -2.58
N LEU A 34 6.30 11.80 -3.44
CA LEU A 34 6.40 10.47 -4.02
C LEU A 34 7.76 10.16 -4.66
N PRO A 35 8.38 11.06 -5.47
CA PRO A 35 9.68 10.78 -6.07
C PRO A 35 10.80 10.58 -5.03
N GLU A 36 10.77 11.32 -3.93
CA GLU A 36 11.75 11.20 -2.85
C GLU A 36 11.54 9.91 -2.06
N ASP A 37 10.29 9.59 -1.72
CA ASP A 37 9.93 8.37 -1.00
C ASP A 37 10.26 7.12 -1.82
N GLU A 38 10.03 7.14 -3.13
CA GLU A 38 10.46 6.06 -4.03
C GLU A 38 11.97 5.85 -4.02
N ASN A 39 12.76 6.93 -4.04
CA ASN A 39 14.21 6.82 -4.03
C ASN A 39 14.71 6.22 -2.70
N LYS A 40 14.16 6.67 -1.56
CA LYS A 40 14.48 6.10 -0.25
C LYS A 40 14.17 4.61 -0.17
N VAL A 41 13.01 4.19 -0.68
CA VAL A 41 12.62 2.77 -0.71
C VAL A 41 13.54 1.98 -1.64
N LYS A 42 13.86 2.50 -2.83
CA LYS A 42 14.81 1.85 -3.77
C LYS A 42 16.18 1.66 -3.15
N GLU A 43 16.72 2.68 -2.48
CA GLU A 43 18.01 2.59 -1.78
C GLU A 43 17.99 1.56 -0.65
N PHE A 44 16.93 1.55 0.17
CA PHE A 44 16.75 0.57 1.24
C PHE A 44 16.70 -0.85 0.69
N VAL A 45 15.86 -1.11 -0.32
CA VAL A 45 15.71 -2.43 -0.94
C VAL A 45 17.03 -2.89 -1.55
N ASN A 46 17.69 -2.04 -2.34
CA ASN A 46 18.97 -2.36 -2.98
C ASN A 46 20.07 -2.68 -1.96
N LYS A 47 20.10 -1.98 -0.83
CA LYS A 47 21.06 -2.25 0.24
C LYS A 47 20.84 -3.64 0.86
N HIS A 48 19.60 -3.96 1.20
CA HIS A 48 19.27 -5.21 1.88
C HIS A 48 19.35 -6.44 0.94
N ASP A 49 19.00 -6.26 -0.34
CA ASP A 49 19.14 -7.28 -1.38
C ASP A 49 20.61 -7.67 -1.60
N LYS A 50 21.51 -6.70 -1.72
CA LYS A 50 22.97 -6.93 -1.82
C LYS A 50 23.53 -7.72 -0.63
N ASP A 51 22.96 -7.51 0.55
CA ASP A 51 23.36 -8.20 1.78
C ASP A 51 22.64 -9.56 1.97
N GLY A 52 21.82 -9.99 1.01
CA GLY A 52 21.07 -11.25 1.06
C GLY A 52 19.99 -11.28 2.16
N ARG A 53 19.50 -10.12 2.60
CA ARG A 53 18.52 -10.01 3.69
C ARG A 53 17.10 -10.07 3.14
N ARG A 54 16.24 -10.88 3.75
CA ARG A 54 14.80 -10.94 3.42
C ARG A 54 14.13 -9.62 3.82
N ILE A 55 13.22 -9.15 2.97
CA ILE A 55 12.46 -7.92 3.16
C ILE A 55 10.97 -8.25 3.21
N VAL A 56 10.26 -7.63 4.14
CA VAL A 56 8.79 -7.69 4.25
C VAL A 56 8.25 -6.27 4.31
N LEU A 57 7.18 -5.99 3.56
CA LEU A 57 6.44 -4.73 3.65
C LEU A 57 5.24 -4.92 4.58
N VAL A 58 5.20 -4.14 5.65
CA VAL A 58 4.07 -4.09 6.58
C VAL A 58 3.35 -2.76 6.39
N THR A 59 2.08 -2.80 5.98
CA THR A 59 1.19 -1.63 6.04
C THR A 59 0.39 -1.68 7.33
N SER A 60 0.25 -0.53 8.00
CA SER A 60 -0.40 -0.45 9.30
C SER A 60 -1.03 0.92 9.51
N GLY A 61 -2.06 0.98 10.36
CA GLY A 61 -2.85 2.19 10.59
C GLY A 61 -4.07 2.30 9.67
N GLY A 62 -4.81 3.39 9.85
CA GLY A 62 -5.99 3.72 9.04
C GLY A 62 -5.67 4.61 7.85
N THR A 63 -6.61 4.70 6.93
CA THR A 63 -6.57 5.66 5.80
C THR A 63 -7.75 6.60 5.92
N THR A 64 -7.52 7.89 5.68
CA THR A 64 -8.59 8.89 5.62
C THR A 64 -8.91 9.25 4.18
N VAL A 65 -10.18 9.58 3.93
CA VAL A 65 -10.65 10.10 2.65
C VAL A 65 -11.28 11.48 2.90
N PRO A 66 -10.71 12.57 2.36
CA PRO A 66 -11.27 13.90 2.51
C PRO A 66 -12.59 14.03 1.73
N LEU A 67 -13.56 14.75 2.29
CA LEU A 67 -14.81 15.07 1.58
C LEU A 67 -14.74 16.42 0.85
N GLU A 68 -13.77 17.27 1.19
CA GLU A 68 -13.51 18.57 0.57
C GLU A 68 -12.01 18.85 0.43
N ASN A 69 -11.64 19.69 -0.54
CA ASN A 69 -10.24 20.07 -0.79
C ASN A 69 -9.61 20.81 0.39
N ASN A 70 -10.34 21.74 1.00
CA ASN A 70 -9.97 22.30 2.30
C ASN A 70 -10.60 21.42 3.38
N THR A 71 -9.91 20.32 3.69
CA THR A 71 -10.49 19.22 4.44
C THR A 71 -10.84 19.64 5.88
N VAL A 72 -12.15 19.66 6.15
CA VAL A 72 -12.70 19.83 7.51
C VAL A 72 -13.51 18.61 7.94
N ARG A 73 -13.95 17.79 6.98
CA ARG A 73 -14.61 16.51 7.20
C ARG A 73 -13.90 15.42 6.41
N PHE A 74 -13.83 14.23 7.00
CA PHE A 74 -13.21 13.08 6.39
C PHE A 74 -13.91 11.79 6.83
N LEU A 75 -13.85 10.78 5.96
CA LEU A 75 -14.12 9.39 6.33
C LEU A 75 -12.81 8.76 6.81
N ASP A 76 -12.86 8.01 7.90
CA ASP A 76 -11.70 7.32 8.47
C ASP A 76 -11.94 5.82 8.57
N ASN A 77 -11.02 5.04 8.03
CA ASN A 77 -10.92 3.61 8.29
C ASN A 77 -10.09 3.39 9.56
N PHE A 78 -10.73 3.49 10.73
CA PHE A 78 -10.02 3.47 12.01
C PHE A 78 -9.18 2.19 12.21
N SER A 79 -7.91 2.39 12.55
CA SER A 79 -7.01 1.34 13.01
C SER A 79 -5.93 1.94 13.90
N ALA A 80 -5.78 1.42 15.11
CA ALA A 80 -4.72 1.85 16.04
C ALA A 80 -3.31 1.43 15.59
N GLY A 81 -3.20 0.60 14.54
CA GLY A 81 -1.90 0.15 14.01
C GLY A 81 -1.13 -0.85 14.89
N THR A 82 -1.65 -1.23 16.06
CA THR A 82 -0.97 -2.12 17.02
C THR A 82 -0.53 -3.44 16.38
N ARG A 83 -1.37 -4.07 15.55
CA ARG A 83 -1.02 -5.34 14.90
C ARG A 83 0.19 -5.21 13.98
N GLY A 84 0.24 -4.16 13.17
CA GLY A 84 1.35 -3.94 12.25
C GLY A 84 2.63 -3.53 12.99
N ALA A 85 2.53 -2.70 14.03
CA ALA A 85 3.66 -2.35 14.88
C ALA A 85 4.27 -3.58 15.57
N THR A 86 3.44 -4.40 16.22
CA THR A 86 3.90 -5.66 16.83
C THR A 86 4.47 -6.62 15.79
N SER A 87 3.87 -6.72 14.60
CA SER A 87 4.41 -7.58 13.52
C SER A 87 5.78 -7.11 13.01
N ALA A 88 6.05 -5.80 13.05
CA ALA A 88 7.35 -5.24 12.67
C ALA A 88 8.43 -5.46 13.75
N GLU A 89 8.06 -5.50 15.03
CA GLU A 89 8.96 -5.84 16.15
C GLU A 89 9.33 -7.32 16.19
N TYR A 90 8.41 -8.19 15.77
CA TYR A 90 8.60 -9.64 15.70
C TYR A 90 8.61 -10.14 14.25
N PRO A 91 9.65 -9.79 13.45
CA PRO A 91 9.74 -10.24 12.07
C PRO A 91 9.77 -11.77 12.02
N PHE A 92 8.96 -12.34 11.13
CA PHE A 92 8.77 -13.78 10.99
C PHE A 92 10.10 -14.52 10.94
N ASN A 93 10.38 -15.33 11.96
CA ASN A 93 11.55 -16.20 12.00
C ASN A 93 11.25 -17.42 11.12
N SER A 94 11.44 -17.30 9.80
CA SER A 94 11.22 -18.43 8.89
C SER A 94 12.44 -19.36 8.93
N SER A 95 12.40 -20.29 9.88
CA SER A 95 13.18 -21.54 9.90
C SER A 95 12.36 -22.74 9.38
N LEU A 96 11.25 -22.47 8.69
CA LEU A 96 10.48 -23.44 7.90
C LEU A 96 10.78 -23.22 6.42
#